data_AF-A0A9D2SYR7-F1
#
_entry.id   AF-A0A9D2SYR7-F1
#
_cell.length_a   1.000
_cell.length_b   1.000
_cell.length_c   1.000
_cell.angle_alpha   90.00
_cell.angle_beta   90.00
_cell.angle_gamma   90.00
#
_symmetry.space_group_name_H-M   'P 1'
#
loop_
_entity.id
_entity.type
_entity.pdbx_description
1 polymer ?
#
loop_
_entity_poly.entity_id
_entity_poly.type
_entity_poly.pdbx_seq_one_letter_code
_entity_poly.pdbx_strand_id
1 'polypeptide(L)'
;MKQKLTSLVLALALLLSACAGAGDPAEWQEQYDLGVRYLSEGNYAEAILAFTAAIEIDPRRAEAYVGRGDAYIGSGENEETLAAALADYQKAVDLDESLAPAWLGLTDIHIRQRDFEAALETLREALEKTENDPDVAGWLAEMEAGTFTDSSGNVRRTAITDEAGTVTGYVDTEVFYIGEGSDLHSALYPSDAPILIFLEGKDYDVGYLYLSELSDVTIQGTTGTRLLSSDGEDTILTISACQNLTLRGLTMGHELGSEIMGCSIGVLWIESSQVSMMDCDIFGCGLQGFFAMDSQVYAQDTIIRDCSYNILEASGSVVDFLNCTFSGNGYDGPSDYGIWAGFGTTIRLTGCVFQDNKNPGFYTTYPEDYSEESTVTVEDCTFSGNAWDGG
;
A
#
# COMPACT_ATOMS: atom_id res chain seq x y z
N MET A 1 4.37 -50.06 13.57
CA MET A 1 5.23 -49.42 12.54
C MET A 1 5.51 -50.29 11.31
N LYS A 2 5.67 -51.62 11.41
CA LYS A 2 6.02 -52.45 10.22
C LYS A 2 4.91 -52.67 9.18
N GLN A 3 3.63 -52.54 9.54
CA GLN A 3 2.49 -52.73 8.61
C GLN A 3 2.12 -51.48 7.79
N LYS A 4 2.42 -50.27 8.27
CA LYS A 4 2.17 -49.03 7.50
C LYS A 4 3.27 -48.74 6.47
N LEU A 5 4.47 -49.24 6.70
CA LEU A 5 5.61 -49.08 5.79
C LEU A 5 5.48 -49.97 4.54
N THR A 6 4.87 -51.15 4.68
CA THR A 6 4.60 -52.08 3.56
C THR A 6 3.52 -51.56 2.61
N SER A 7 2.55 -50.76 3.07
CA SER A 7 1.55 -50.15 2.19
C SER A 7 2.09 -48.94 1.42
N LEU A 8 3.04 -48.20 2.00
CA LEU A 8 3.68 -47.06 1.34
C LEU A 8 4.67 -47.50 0.24
N VAL A 9 5.38 -48.61 0.47
CA VAL A 9 6.28 -49.21 -0.54
C VAL A 9 5.49 -49.92 -1.65
N LEU A 10 4.27 -50.40 -1.39
CA LEU A 10 3.40 -50.98 -2.43
C LEU A 10 2.74 -49.91 -3.31
N ALA A 11 2.45 -48.72 -2.75
CA ALA A 11 1.98 -47.57 -3.53
C ALA A 11 3.07 -46.97 -4.43
N LEU A 12 4.33 -46.96 -3.95
CA LEU A 12 5.48 -46.51 -4.75
C LEU A 12 5.91 -47.55 -5.81
N ALA A 13 5.65 -48.84 -5.58
CA ALA A 13 5.96 -49.92 -6.53
C ALA A 13 4.91 -50.10 -7.64
N LEU A 14 3.72 -49.54 -7.50
CA LEU A 14 2.69 -49.53 -8.55
C LEU A 14 2.89 -48.39 -9.58
N LEU A 15 3.86 -47.49 -9.36
CA LEU A 15 4.24 -46.43 -10.29
C LEU A 15 5.45 -46.79 -11.19
N LEU A 16 6.02 -47.99 -11.03
CA LEU A 16 7.24 -48.40 -11.75
C LEU A 16 7.05 -49.61 -12.68
N SER A 17 5.85 -49.76 -13.25
CA SER A 17 5.65 -50.68 -14.38
C SER A 17 4.85 -50.07 -15.52
N ALA A 18 5.53 -49.37 -16.43
CA ALA A 18 5.25 -49.53 -17.85
C ALA A 18 6.43 -49.02 -18.67
N CYS A 19 7.08 -49.96 -19.36
CA CYS A 19 8.00 -49.67 -20.44
C CYS A 19 7.25 -49.02 -21.61
N ALA A 20 7.91 -48.06 -22.26
CA ALA A 20 7.87 -47.76 -23.70
C ALA A 20 6.60 -48.21 -24.46
N GLY A 21 5.55 -47.41 -24.34
CA GLY A 21 4.38 -47.42 -25.20
C GLY A 21 3.68 -46.10 -25.02
N ALA A 22 3.36 -45.40 -26.11
CA ALA A 22 2.54 -44.19 -26.04
C ALA A 22 1.26 -44.53 -25.26
N GLY A 23 1.10 -43.91 -24.08
CA GLY A 23 -0.10 -44.07 -23.26
C GLY A 23 -1.34 -43.70 -24.05
N ASP A 24 -2.46 -44.36 -23.77
CA ASP A 24 -3.73 -44.04 -24.40
C ASP A 24 -4.06 -42.55 -24.10
N PRO A 25 -4.48 -41.71 -25.07
CA PRO A 25 -4.72 -40.27 -24.84
C PRO A 25 -5.70 -39.95 -23.70
N ALA A 26 -6.48 -40.94 -23.25
CA ALA A 26 -7.37 -40.82 -22.10
C ALA A 26 -6.63 -40.74 -20.74
N GLU A 27 -5.39 -41.21 -20.65
CA GLU A 27 -4.70 -41.41 -19.36
C GLU A 27 -4.04 -40.12 -18.84
N TRP A 28 -3.44 -39.29 -19.72
CA TRP A 28 -2.92 -37.97 -19.32
C TRP A 28 -4.05 -36.97 -19.03
N GLN A 29 -5.15 -37.06 -19.80
CA GLN A 29 -6.30 -36.17 -19.65
C GLN A 29 -6.94 -36.33 -18.27
N GLU A 30 -7.06 -37.57 -17.76
CA GLU A 30 -7.60 -37.81 -16.41
C GLU A 30 -6.72 -37.15 -15.32
N GLN A 31 -5.39 -37.24 -15.45
CA GLN A 31 -4.47 -36.59 -14.52
C GLN A 31 -4.49 -35.06 -14.65
N TYR A 32 -4.61 -34.56 -15.88
CA TYR A 32 -4.76 -33.13 -16.14
C TYR A 32 -6.04 -32.58 -15.52
N ASP A 33 -7.19 -33.22 -15.77
CA ASP A 33 -8.49 -32.82 -15.22
C ASP A 33 -8.48 -32.87 -13.68
N LEU A 34 -7.78 -33.85 -13.10
CA LEU A 34 -7.56 -33.95 -11.67
C LEU A 34 -6.71 -32.78 -11.14
N GLY A 35 -5.65 -32.40 -11.85
CA GLY A 35 -4.82 -31.24 -11.53
C GLY A 35 -5.62 -29.94 -11.56
N VAL A 36 -6.42 -29.72 -12.60
CA VAL A 36 -7.32 -28.57 -12.72
C VAL A 36 -8.29 -28.49 -11.55
N ARG A 37 -8.87 -29.63 -11.13
CA ARG A 37 -9.76 -29.66 -9.97
C ARG A 37 -9.04 -29.27 -8.69
N TYR A 38 -7.88 -29.87 -8.40
CA TYR A 38 -7.12 -29.53 -7.19
C TYR A 38 -6.68 -28.06 -7.18
N LEU A 39 -6.26 -27.54 -8.33
CA LEU A 39 -5.91 -26.13 -8.50
C LEU A 39 -7.10 -25.22 -8.15
N SER A 40 -8.29 -25.52 -8.68
CA SER A 40 -9.51 -24.75 -8.39
C SER A 40 -9.96 -24.81 -6.91
N GLU A 41 -9.54 -25.85 -6.18
CA GLU A 41 -9.81 -26.02 -4.75
C GLU A 41 -8.73 -25.39 -3.85
N GLY A 42 -7.66 -24.83 -4.44
CA GLY A 42 -6.50 -24.30 -3.70
C GLY A 42 -5.57 -25.39 -3.14
N ASN A 43 -5.74 -26.64 -3.56
CA ASN A 43 -4.92 -27.79 -3.15
C ASN A 43 -3.66 -27.87 -4.03
N TYR A 44 -2.77 -26.88 -3.90
CA TYR A 44 -1.67 -26.67 -4.85
C TYR A 44 -0.66 -27.83 -4.91
N ALA A 45 -0.34 -28.45 -3.77
CA ALA A 45 0.58 -29.58 -3.73
C ALA A 45 0.05 -30.80 -4.50
N GLU A 46 -1.24 -31.11 -4.33
CA GLU A 46 -1.93 -32.17 -5.05
C GLU A 46 -2.07 -31.84 -6.54
N ALA A 47 -2.32 -30.57 -6.89
CA ALA A 47 -2.35 -30.11 -8.27
C ALA A 47 -0.99 -30.32 -8.96
N ILE A 48 0.11 -29.93 -8.31
CA ILE A 48 1.49 -30.14 -8.82
C ILE A 48 1.75 -31.62 -9.10
N LEU A 49 1.33 -32.52 -8.20
CA LEU A 49 1.49 -33.97 -8.39
C LEU A 49 0.68 -34.49 -9.59
N ALA A 50 -0.58 -34.06 -9.72
CA ALA A 50 -1.46 -34.50 -10.80
C ALA A 50 -0.98 -34.00 -12.17
N PHE A 51 -0.61 -32.72 -12.29
CA PHE A 51 -0.03 -32.20 -13.53
C PHE A 51 1.32 -32.86 -13.86
N THR A 52 2.15 -33.16 -12.86
CA THR A 52 3.39 -33.92 -13.07
C THR A 52 3.11 -35.30 -13.65
N ALA A 53 2.11 -36.02 -13.13
CA ALA A 53 1.70 -37.31 -13.70
C ALA A 53 1.21 -37.16 -15.16
N ALA A 54 0.43 -36.12 -15.47
CA ALA A 54 -0.01 -35.84 -16.84
C ALA A 54 1.20 -35.61 -17.78
N ILE A 55 2.20 -34.84 -17.34
CA ILE A 55 3.44 -34.57 -18.08
C ILE A 55 4.29 -35.83 -18.27
N GLU A 56 4.35 -36.72 -17.28
CA GLU A 56 5.08 -37.98 -17.38
C GLU A 56 4.43 -38.95 -18.39
N ILE A 57 3.10 -38.93 -18.51
CA ILE A 57 2.34 -39.73 -19.48
C ILE A 57 2.49 -39.17 -20.90
N ASP A 58 2.29 -37.86 -21.08
CA ASP A 58 2.56 -37.17 -22.35
C ASP A 58 3.32 -35.83 -22.14
N PRO A 59 4.64 -35.80 -22.40
CA PRO A 59 5.47 -34.60 -22.21
C PRO A 59 5.26 -33.54 -23.30
N ARG A 60 4.32 -33.74 -24.24
CA ARG A 60 3.99 -32.78 -25.29
C ARG A 60 2.70 -32.00 -25.02
N ARG A 61 2.15 -32.09 -23.81
CA ARG A 61 0.94 -31.36 -23.40
C ARG A 61 1.34 -30.02 -22.78
N ALA A 62 1.30 -28.95 -23.58
CA ALA A 62 1.68 -27.61 -23.14
C ALA A 62 0.78 -27.14 -21.99
N GLU A 63 -0.51 -27.48 -22.04
CA GLU A 63 -1.52 -27.12 -21.03
C GLU A 63 -1.20 -27.70 -19.65
N ALA A 64 -0.60 -28.89 -19.58
CA ALA A 64 -0.21 -29.52 -18.32
C ALA A 64 0.96 -28.79 -17.65
N TYR A 65 1.87 -28.23 -18.45
CA TYR A 65 2.93 -27.35 -17.94
C TYR A 65 2.36 -26.03 -17.43
N VAL A 66 1.43 -25.40 -18.17
CA VAL A 66 0.72 -24.20 -17.70
C VAL A 66 0.05 -24.45 -16.35
N GLY A 67 -0.76 -25.50 -16.24
CA GLY A 67 -1.47 -25.82 -15.00
C GLY A 67 -0.53 -26.10 -13.82
N ARG A 68 0.65 -26.70 -14.07
CA ARG A 68 1.65 -26.91 -13.02
C ARG A 68 2.34 -25.59 -12.62
N GLY A 69 2.62 -24.72 -13.59
CA GLY A 69 3.08 -23.35 -13.34
C GLY A 69 2.10 -22.56 -12.47
N ASP A 70 0.81 -22.60 -12.80
CA ASP A 70 -0.25 -21.97 -12.02
C ASP A 70 -0.29 -22.51 -10.58
N ALA A 71 -0.12 -23.82 -10.42
CA ALA A 71 -0.09 -24.47 -9.11
C ALA A 71 1.15 -24.07 -8.30
N TYR A 72 2.31 -23.89 -8.94
CA TYR A 72 3.49 -23.33 -8.26
C TYR A 72 3.24 -21.91 -7.78
N ILE A 73 2.64 -21.04 -8.61
CA ILE A 73 2.28 -19.68 -8.21
C ILE A 73 1.28 -19.67 -7.05
N GLY A 74 0.24 -20.50 -7.12
CA GLY A 74 -0.73 -20.64 -6.05
C GLY A 74 -0.11 -21.15 -4.74
N SER A 75 0.94 -21.98 -4.81
CA SER A 75 1.64 -22.50 -3.63
C SER A 75 2.46 -21.45 -2.87
N GLY A 76 2.71 -20.30 -3.47
CA GLY A 76 3.41 -19.16 -2.88
C GLY A 76 4.36 -18.48 -3.85
N GLU A 77 4.86 -17.32 -3.44
CA GLU A 77 5.79 -16.50 -4.21
C GLU A 77 7.17 -16.50 -3.54
N ASN A 78 7.99 -17.50 -3.87
CA ASN A 78 9.39 -17.57 -3.44
C ASN A 78 10.29 -17.94 -4.61
N GLU A 79 11.61 -17.79 -4.45
CA GLU A 79 12.58 -18.02 -5.53
C GLU A 79 12.45 -19.41 -6.19
N GLU A 80 12.19 -20.45 -5.40
CA GLU A 80 12.04 -21.83 -5.89
C GLU A 80 10.77 -22.02 -6.72
N THR A 81 9.63 -21.55 -6.21
CA THR A 81 8.32 -21.64 -6.88
C THR A 81 8.26 -20.79 -8.14
N LEU A 82 8.81 -19.57 -8.11
CA LEU A 82 8.93 -18.71 -9.27
C LEU A 82 9.84 -19.32 -10.35
N ALA A 83 10.98 -19.89 -9.96
CA ALA A 83 11.87 -20.56 -10.91
C ALA A 83 11.24 -21.82 -11.53
N ALA A 84 10.49 -22.59 -10.73
CA ALA A 84 9.77 -23.77 -11.23
C ALA A 84 8.64 -23.39 -12.20
N ALA A 85 7.84 -22.38 -11.85
CA ALA A 85 6.78 -21.87 -12.71
C ALA A 85 7.34 -21.27 -14.01
N LEU A 86 8.43 -20.49 -13.94
CA LEU A 86 9.12 -19.95 -15.11
C LEU A 86 9.53 -21.06 -16.09
N ALA A 87 10.14 -22.12 -15.57
CA ALA A 87 10.59 -23.25 -16.38
C ALA A 87 9.42 -23.97 -17.06
N ASP A 88 8.29 -24.11 -16.37
CA ASP A 88 7.09 -24.75 -16.91
C ASP A 88 6.39 -23.88 -17.97
N TYR A 89 6.20 -22.59 -17.72
CA TYR A 89 5.62 -21.70 -18.73
C TYR A 89 6.51 -21.57 -19.97
N GLN A 90 7.83 -21.48 -19.80
CA GLN A 90 8.77 -21.48 -20.93
C GLN A 90 8.64 -22.79 -21.71
N LYS A 91 8.52 -23.92 -21.01
CA LYS A 91 8.33 -25.22 -21.65
C LYS A 91 7.01 -25.31 -22.40
N ALA A 92 5.94 -24.70 -21.90
CA ALA A 92 4.66 -24.63 -22.56
C ALA A 92 4.74 -23.81 -23.86
N VAL A 93 5.38 -22.63 -23.82
CA VAL A 93 5.64 -21.80 -25.02
C VAL A 93 6.48 -22.55 -26.06
N ASP A 94 7.53 -23.27 -25.64
CA ASP A 94 8.37 -24.07 -26.54
C ASP A 94 7.59 -25.20 -27.25
N LEU A 95 6.51 -25.70 -26.62
CA LEU A 95 5.67 -26.77 -27.16
C LEU A 95 4.55 -26.23 -28.05
N ASP A 96 3.97 -25.09 -27.69
CA ASP A 96 2.91 -24.40 -28.42
C ASP A 96 3.06 -22.88 -28.26
N GLU A 97 3.66 -22.23 -29.26
CA GLU A 97 3.85 -20.77 -29.26
C GLU A 97 2.54 -19.99 -29.41
N SER A 98 1.43 -20.64 -29.79
CA SER A 98 0.12 -19.99 -29.92
C SER A 98 -0.71 -20.05 -28.63
N LEU A 99 -0.21 -20.72 -27.59
CA LEU A 99 -0.92 -20.90 -26.33
C LEU A 99 -0.82 -19.64 -25.45
N ALA A 100 -1.80 -18.75 -25.56
CA ALA A 100 -1.84 -17.49 -24.79
C ALA A 100 -1.63 -17.66 -23.26
N PRO A 101 -2.25 -18.64 -22.56
CA PRO A 101 -2.02 -18.85 -21.14
C PRO A 101 -0.54 -19.07 -20.75
N ALA A 102 0.26 -19.69 -21.62
CA ALA A 102 1.69 -19.90 -21.35
C ALA A 102 2.47 -18.58 -21.36
N TRP A 103 2.16 -17.70 -22.32
CA TRP A 103 2.75 -16.36 -22.39
C TRP A 103 2.31 -15.47 -21.23
N LEU A 104 1.02 -15.50 -20.88
CA LEU A 104 0.49 -14.76 -19.73
C LEU A 104 1.16 -15.23 -18.43
N GLY A 105 1.40 -16.54 -18.29
CA GLY A 105 2.17 -17.10 -17.19
C GLY A 105 3.62 -16.60 -17.13
N LEU A 106 4.34 -16.56 -18.27
CA LEU A 106 5.70 -15.99 -18.32
C LEU A 106 5.72 -14.52 -17.91
N THR A 107 4.77 -13.73 -18.42
CA THR A 107 4.61 -12.31 -18.06
C THR A 107 4.37 -12.16 -16.55
N ASP A 108 3.50 -12.98 -15.96
CA ASP A 108 3.24 -12.98 -14.51
C ASP A 108 4.53 -13.19 -13.71
N ILE A 109 5.37 -14.15 -14.12
CA ILE A 109 6.65 -14.39 -13.45
C ILE A 109 7.56 -13.17 -13.55
N HIS A 110 7.69 -12.57 -14.73
CA HIS A 110 8.51 -11.37 -14.89
C HIS A 110 8.00 -10.20 -14.03
N ILE A 111 6.68 -10.02 -13.91
CA ILE A 111 6.07 -9.02 -13.03
C ILE A 111 6.41 -9.30 -11.56
N ARG A 112 6.25 -10.54 -11.08
CA ARG A 112 6.58 -10.95 -9.71
C ARG A 112 8.08 -10.83 -9.41
N GLN A 113 8.93 -11.09 -10.39
CA GLN A 113 10.38 -10.87 -10.30
C GLN A 113 10.79 -9.40 -10.45
N ARG A 114 9.83 -8.49 -10.68
CA ARG A 114 10.03 -7.05 -10.92
C ARG A 114 10.88 -6.76 -12.16
N ASP A 115 10.94 -7.69 -13.11
CA ASP A 115 11.51 -7.47 -14.44
C ASP A 115 10.42 -7.00 -15.42
N PHE A 116 9.95 -5.79 -15.18
CA PHE A 116 8.82 -5.22 -15.93
C PHE A 116 9.13 -4.96 -17.41
N GLU A 117 10.41 -4.78 -17.76
CA GLU A 117 10.83 -4.65 -19.16
C GLU A 117 10.73 -6.01 -19.86
N ALA A 118 11.21 -7.08 -19.24
CA ALA A 118 11.02 -8.43 -19.76
C ALA A 118 9.53 -8.80 -19.86
N ALA A 119 8.70 -8.39 -18.89
CA ALA A 119 7.25 -8.61 -18.94
C ALA A 119 6.61 -7.91 -20.16
N LEU A 120 6.95 -6.65 -20.43
CA LEU A 120 6.45 -5.92 -21.60
C LEU A 120 6.89 -6.57 -22.91
N GLU A 121 8.16 -6.96 -23.01
CA GLU A 121 8.68 -7.61 -24.21
C GLU A 121 8.01 -8.96 -24.45
N THR A 122 7.80 -9.73 -23.36
CA THR A 122 7.08 -11.02 -23.40
C THR A 122 5.67 -10.85 -23.95
N LEU A 123 4.91 -9.84 -23.48
CA LEU A 123 3.56 -9.59 -23.99
C LEU A 123 3.53 -9.11 -25.45
N ARG A 124 4.52 -8.32 -25.87
CA ARG A 124 4.63 -7.88 -27.28
C ARG A 124 4.86 -9.06 -28.20
N GLU A 125 5.76 -9.97 -27.83
CA GLU A 125 5.98 -11.20 -28.59
C GLU A 125 4.74 -12.10 -28.57
N ALA A 126 4.12 -12.27 -27.40
CA ALA A 126 2.89 -13.03 -27.24
C ALA A 126 1.76 -12.54 -28.14
N LEU A 127 1.60 -11.21 -28.29
CA LEU A 127 0.55 -10.62 -29.12
C LEU A 127 0.70 -11.03 -30.60
N GLU A 128 1.93 -11.10 -31.10
CA GLU A 128 2.22 -11.56 -32.46
C GLU A 128 1.95 -13.07 -32.63
N LYS A 129 2.35 -13.87 -31.62
CA LYS A 129 2.29 -15.33 -31.66
C LYS A 129 0.90 -15.92 -31.46
N THR A 130 0.05 -15.22 -30.71
CA THR A 130 -1.29 -15.67 -30.30
C THR A 130 -2.41 -15.10 -31.18
N GLU A 131 -2.06 -14.53 -32.35
CA GLU A 131 -3.00 -13.91 -33.29
C GLU A 131 -3.84 -12.76 -32.70
N ASN A 132 -3.24 -11.93 -31.84
CA ASN A 132 -3.89 -10.87 -31.06
C ASN A 132 -4.97 -11.41 -30.09
N ASP A 133 -4.58 -12.40 -29.28
CA ASP A 133 -5.44 -12.86 -28.18
C ASP A 133 -5.88 -11.67 -27.31
N PRO A 134 -7.18 -11.56 -26.98
CA PRO A 134 -7.72 -10.39 -26.28
C PRO A 134 -7.19 -10.24 -24.86
N ASP A 135 -6.83 -11.33 -24.17
CA ASP A 135 -6.31 -11.26 -22.80
C ASP A 135 -4.85 -10.76 -22.82
N VAL A 136 -4.06 -11.23 -23.80
CA VAL A 136 -2.71 -10.70 -24.06
C VAL A 136 -2.75 -9.22 -24.41
N ALA A 137 -3.64 -8.82 -25.32
CA ALA A 137 -3.81 -7.42 -25.72
C ALA A 137 -4.27 -6.54 -24.54
N GLY A 138 -5.16 -7.05 -23.69
CA GLY A 138 -5.66 -6.36 -22.51
C GLY A 138 -4.56 -6.09 -21.49
N TRP A 139 -3.80 -7.12 -21.12
CA TRP A 139 -2.71 -6.97 -20.15
C TRP A 139 -1.58 -6.07 -20.69
N LEU A 140 -1.27 -6.15 -21.99
CA LEU A 140 -0.30 -5.25 -22.61
C LEU A 140 -0.77 -3.80 -22.55
N ALA A 141 -2.04 -3.54 -22.87
CA ALA A 141 -2.60 -2.18 -22.80
C ALA A 141 -2.59 -1.62 -21.37
N GLU A 142 -2.85 -2.45 -20.36
CA GLU A 142 -2.74 -2.06 -18.95
C GLU A 142 -1.30 -1.65 -18.58
N MET A 143 -0.32 -2.47 -18.95
CA MET A 143 1.09 -2.19 -18.68
C MET A 143 1.62 -0.98 -19.46
N GLU A 144 1.18 -0.79 -20.71
CA GLU A 144 1.50 0.41 -21.50
C GLU A 144 0.82 1.67 -20.96
N ALA A 145 -0.34 1.54 -20.32
CA ALA A 145 -0.96 2.63 -19.54
C ALA A 145 -0.22 2.91 -18.21
N GLY A 146 0.71 2.04 -17.83
CA GLY A 146 1.62 2.23 -16.71
C GLY A 146 1.28 1.45 -15.45
N THR A 147 0.29 0.54 -15.48
CA THR A 147 -0.08 -0.30 -14.33
C THR A 147 0.34 -1.74 -14.59
N PHE A 148 1.09 -2.33 -13.66
CA PHE A 148 1.64 -3.68 -13.77
C PHE A 148 1.01 -4.53 -12.67
N THR A 149 -0.04 -5.27 -13.02
CA THR A 149 -0.74 -6.17 -12.11
C THR A 149 -0.31 -7.61 -12.36
N ASP A 150 -0.15 -8.41 -11.30
CA ASP A 150 0.11 -9.84 -11.39
C ASP A 150 -1.18 -10.65 -11.66
N SER A 151 -1.05 -11.94 -11.95
CA SER A 151 -2.16 -12.87 -12.21
C SER A 151 -3.13 -13.03 -11.04
N SER A 152 -2.73 -12.64 -9.83
CA SER A 152 -3.57 -12.66 -8.62
C SER A 152 -4.33 -11.35 -8.40
N GLY A 153 -4.14 -10.35 -9.26
CA GLY A 153 -4.78 -9.03 -9.16
C GLY A 153 -4.01 -8.02 -8.31
N ASN A 154 -2.77 -8.31 -7.91
CA ASN A 154 -1.97 -7.37 -7.12
C ASN A 154 -1.18 -6.43 -8.04
N VAL A 155 -1.32 -5.12 -7.82
CA VAL A 155 -0.51 -4.13 -8.53
C VAL A 155 0.92 -4.16 -7.97
N ARG A 156 1.90 -4.42 -8.83
CA ARG A 156 3.34 -4.51 -8.52
C ARG A 156 4.14 -3.29 -8.93
N ARG A 157 3.65 -2.52 -9.91
CA ARG A 157 4.21 -1.22 -10.31
C ARG A 157 3.12 -0.33 -10.87
N THR A 158 3.21 0.98 -10.59
CA THR A 158 2.36 2.00 -11.22
C THR A 158 3.19 3.17 -11.72
N ALA A 159 2.80 3.75 -12.85
CA ALA A 159 3.35 4.99 -13.36
C ALA A 159 2.94 6.17 -12.48
N ILE A 160 3.88 7.08 -12.23
CA ILE A 160 3.61 8.42 -11.73
C ILE A 160 3.36 9.30 -12.94
N THR A 161 2.24 10.01 -12.98
CA THR A 161 1.92 10.95 -14.05
C THR A 161 1.89 12.39 -13.53
N ASP A 162 2.32 13.34 -14.37
CA ASP A 162 2.08 14.77 -14.11
C ASP A 162 0.63 15.16 -14.43
N GLU A 163 0.26 16.42 -14.17
CA GLU A 163 -1.08 16.96 -14.47
C GLU A 163 -1.46 16.86 -15.97
N ALA A 164 -0.47 16.71 -16.86
CA ALA A 164 -0.68 16.52 -18.29
C ALA A 164 -0.82 15.04 -18.70
N GLY A 165 -0.72 14.10 -17.75
CA GLY A 165 -0.76 12.66 -17.97
C GLY A 165 0.57 12.07 -18.45
N THR A 166 1.67 12.83 -18.39
CA THR A 166 3.00 12.34 -18.79
C THR A 166 3.58 11.48 -17.69
N VAL A 167 4.04 10.27 -18.02
CA VAL A 167 4.75 9.42 -17.07
C VAL A 167 6.09 10.08 -16.68
N THR A 168 6.22 10.49 -15.42
CA THR A 168 7.42 11.12 -14.85
C THR A 168 8.29 10.15 -14.05
N GLY A 169 7.75 8.97 -13.73
CA GLY A 169 8.46 7.91 -13.02
C GLY A 169 7.57 6.68 -12.82
N TYR A 170 8.09 5.69 -12.09
CA TYR A 170 7.36 4.51 -11.67
C TYR A 170 7.57 4.29 -10.17
N VAL A 171 6.55 3.78 -9.50
CA VAL A 171 6.64 3.28 -8.13
C VAL A 171 6.48 1.77 -8.19
N ASP A 172 7.53 1.06 -7.82
CA ASP A 172 7.45 -0.38 -7.57
C ASP A 172 6.85 -0.55 -6.18
N THR A 173 5.72 -1.23 -6.10
CA THR A 173 4.84 -1.13 -4.93
C THR A 173 4.41 -2.51 -4.47
N GLU A 174 4.45 -2.78 -3.17
CA GLU A 174 3.51 -3.72 -2.55
C GLU A 174 2.20 -2.97 -2.34
N VAL A 175 1.25 -3.09 -3.29
CA VAL A 175 -0.05 -2.42 -3.18
C VAL A 175 -0.95 -3.27 -2.30
N PHE A 176 -1.26 -2.76 -1.12
CA PHE A 176 -2.30 -3.32 -0.26
C PHE A 176 -3.61 -2.58 -0.50
N TYR A 177 -4.63 -3.30 -1.01
CA TYR A 177 -6.01 -2.83 -1.06
C TYR A 177 -6.70 -3.18 0.24
N ILE A 178 -6.94 -2.16 1.07
CA ILE A 178 -7.48 -2.39 2.41
C ILE A 178 -9.02 -2.34 2.38
N GLY A 179 -9.62 -3.50 2.60
CA GLY A 179 -11.07 -3.69 2.70
C GLY A 179 -11.62 -3.30 4.07
N GLU A 180 -10.90 -3.61 5.14
CA GLU A 180 -11.28 -3.34 6.54
C GLU A 180 -10.11 -2.72 7.33
N GLY A 181 -10.39 -1.92 8.37
CA GLY A 181 -9.34 -1.20 9.14
C GLY A 181 -8.27 -2.10 9.77
N SER A 182 -8.58 -3.37 10.06
CA SER A 182 -7.63 -4.37 10.56
C SER A 182 -6.55 -4.75 9.54
N ASP A 183 -6.86 -4.66 8.24
CA ASP A 183 -5.93 -5.04 7.18
C ASP A 183 -4.84 -3.97 7.02
N LEU A 184 -5.14 -2.71 7.37
CA LEU A 184 -4.18 -1.60 7.33
C LEU A 184 -3.01 -1.83 8.30
N HIS A 185 -3.29 -2.32 9.51
CA HIS A 185 -2.25 -2.70 10.47
C HIS A 185 -1.37 -3.84 9.95
N SER A 186 -1.93 -4.75 9.16
CA SER A 186 -1.20 -5.90 8.61
C SER A 186 -0.34 -5.54 7.40
N ALA A 187 -0.73 -4.53 6.64
CA ALA A 187 0.04 -4.00 5.50
C ALA A 187 1.28 -3.19 5.91
N LEU A 188 1.39 -2.83 7.19
CA LEU A 188 2.45 -1.98 7.74
C LEU A 188 3.58 -2.79 8.40
N TYR A 189 3.67 -4.10 8.16
CA TYR A 189 4.85 -4.87 8.57
C TYR A 189 6.08 -4.44 7.75
N PRO A 190 7.27 -4.40 8.36
CA PRO A 190 8.48 -3.89 7.72
C PRO A 190 8.80 -4.67 6.44
N SER A 191 8.87 -3.94 5.32
CA SER A 191 9.31 -4.40 4.02
C SER A 191 10.58 -3.62 3.64
N ASP A 192 11.54 -4.27 2.97
CA ASP A 192 12.75 -3.62 2.45
C ASP A 192 12.48 -2.77 1.19
N ALA A 193 11.23 -2.74 0.72
CA ALA A 193 10.78 -1.98 -0.44
C ALA A 193 9.85 -0.82 -0.04
N PRO A 194 9.80 0.28 -0.82
CA PRO A 194 8.80 1.31 -0.63
C PRO A 194 7.38 0.73 -0.65
N ILE A 195 6.58 1.10 0.33
CA ILE A 195 5.20 0.61 0.48
C ILE A 195 4.26 1.72 0.00
N LEU A 196 3.29 1.41 -0.85
CA LEU A 196 2.19 2.33 -1.14
C LEU A 196 0.86 1.63 -0.90
N ILE A 197 0.14 2.12 0.10
CA ILE A 197 -1.15 1.64 0.54
C ILE A 197 -2.22 2.49 -0.12
N PHE A 198 -3.12 1.86 -0.88
CA PHE A 198 -4.27 2.52 -1.47
C PHE A 198 -5.52 2.25 -0.65
N LEU A 199 -6.17 3.33 -0.25
CA LEU A 199 -7.43 3.30 0.48
C LEU A 199 -8.56 3.78 -0.43
N GLU A 200 -9.62 2.99 -0.51
CA GLU A 200 -10.81 3.31 -1.29
C GLU A 200 -11.62 4.44 -0.62
N GLY A 201 -12.48 5.09 -1.39
CA GLY A 201 -13.31 6.20 -0.92
C GLY A 201 -14.44 5.73 0.01
N LYS A 202 -14.10 5.49 1.28
CA LYS A 202 -15.04 5.12 2.34
C LYS A 202 -14.50 5.46 3.74
N ASP A 203 -15.34 5.26 4.75
CA ASP A 203 -14.94 5.36 6.15
C ASP A 203 -14.18 4.11 6.59
N TYR A 204 -13.02 4.33 7.21
CA TYR A 204 -12.20 3.34 7.90
C TYR A 204 -12.21 3.70 9.38
N ASP A 205 -12.87 2.89 10.20
CA ASP A 205 -12.72 2.98 11.64
C ASP A 205 -11.39 2.32 12.02
N VAL A 206 -10.41 3.16 12.34
CA VAL A 206 -9.06 2.71 12.68
C VAL A 206 -8.83 2.62 14.19
N GLY A 207 -9.77 3.13 15.01
CA GLY A 207 -9.61 3.26 16.45
C GLY A 207 -8.35 4.08 16.79
N TYR A 208 -7.23 3.39 16.98
CA TYR A 208 -5.89 3.96 17.15
C TYR A 208 -4.92 3.33 16.15
N LEU A 209 -4.32 4.13 15.26
CA LEU A 209 -3.34 3.66 14.28
C LEU A 209 -1.92 4.07 14.71
N TYR A 210 -1.04 3.08 14.90
CA TYR A 210 0.35 3.29 15.28
C TYR A 210 1.29 2.94 14.13
N LEU A 211 1.96 3.95 13.58
CA LEU A 211 3.00 3.82 12.56
C LEU A 211 4.36 3.94 13.22
N SER A 212 5.18 2.88 13.17
CA SER A 212 6.45 2.85 13.88
C SER A 212 7.55 2.20 13.05
N GLU A 213 8.72 2.83 13.04
CA GLU A 213 9.94 2.29 12.38
C GLU A 213 9.74 1.99 10.88
N LEU A 214 8.85 2.75 10.22
CA LEU A 214 8.58 2.61 8.79
C LEU A 214 9.56 3.44 7.96
N SER A 215 9.87 2.99 6.75
CA SER A 215 10.68 3.75 5.79
C SER A 215 10.04 3.69 4.41
N ASP A 216 9.99 4.84 3.72
CA ASP A 216 9.50 4.96 2.34
C ASP A 216 8.06 4.45 2.15
N VAL A 217 7.15 4.85 3.05
CA VAL A 217 5.74 4.44 3.02
C VAL A 217 4.86 5.59 2.53
N THR A 218 3.96 5.31 1.60
CA THR A 218 2.88 6.23 1.20
C THR A 218 1.53 5.62 1.51
N ILE A 219 0.67 6.35 2.22
CA ILE A 219 -0.74 5.99 2.42
C ILE A 219 -1.57 6.98 1.62
N GLN A 220 -2.22 6.49 0.57
CA GLN A 220 -2.98 7.31 -0.36
C GLN A 220 -4.47 6.95 -0.33
N GLY A 221 -5.28 7.94 0.05
CA GLY A 221 -6.73 7.91 -0.08
C GLY A 221 -7.20 8.33 -1.47
N THR A 222 -8.38 7.87 -1.82
CA THR A 222 -9.17 8.38 -2.95
C THR A 222 -10.28 9.31 -2.43
N THR A 223 -11.01 9.97 -3.33
CA THR A 223 -12.09 10.88 -2.90
C THR A 223 -13.10 10.17 -2.00
N GLY A 224 -13.28 10.69 -0.79
CA GLY A 224 -14.18 10.11 0.21
C GLY A 224 -13.50 9.11 1.16
N THR A 225 -12.18 8.93 1.09
CA THR A 225 -11.43 8.14 2.07
C THR A 225 -11.33 8.88 3.40
N ARG A 226 -11.83 8.26 4.48
CA ARG A 226 -11.84 8.85 5.82
C ARG A 226 -11.25 7.87 6.83
N LEU A 227 -10.21 8.27 7.54
CA LEU A 227 -9.68 7.55 8.70
C LEU A 227 -10.28 8.15 9.97
N LEU A 228 -11.15 7.39 10.60
CA LEU A 228 -11.95 7.83 11.74
C LEU A 228 -11.62 7.00 12.97
N SER A 229 -11.81 7.61 14.15
CA SER A 229 -11.79 6.89 15.43
C SER A 229 -13.14 7.08 16.12
N SER A 230 -13.82 5.97 16.40
CA SER A 230 -15.10 5.95 17.12
C SER A 230 -14.97 5.64 18.62
N ASP A 231 -13.76 5.27 19.08
CA ASP A 231 -13.52 4.65 20.39
C ASP A 231 -13.24 5.67 21.51
N GLY A 232 -13.08 6.96 21.18
CA GLY A 232 -12.73 8.00 22.14
C GLY A 232 -11.27 7.95 22.60
N GLU A 233 -10.40 7.30 21.82
CA GLU A 233 -8.95 7.31 22.00
C GLU A 233 -8.38 8.72 21.86
N ASP A 234 -7.21 8.93 22.48
CA ASP A 234 -6.60 10.26 22.60
C ASP A 234 -5.99 10.79 21.29
N THR A 235 -5.62 9.88 20.37
CA THR A 235 -4.98 10.17 19.08
C THR A 235 -5.46 9.21 17.99
N ILE A 236 -5.67 9.69 16.76
CA ILE A 236 -6.04 8.81 15.63
C ILE A 236 -4.81 8.15 15.04
N LEU A 237 -3.76 8.95 14.81
CA LEU A 237 -2.54 8.51 14.16
C LEU A 237 -1.32 8.94 14.97
N THR A 238 -0.61 7.95 15.50
CA THR A 238 0.68 8.13 16.14
C THR A 238 1.77 7.63 15.20
N ILE A 239 2.77 8.47 14.95
CA ILE A 239 3.87 8.23 14.03
C ILE A 239 5.18 8.34 14.81
N SER A 240 5.94 7.26 14.87
CA SER A 240 7.20 7.20 15.61
C SER A 240 8.33 6.62 14.76
N ALA A 241 9.51 7.23 14.80
CA ALA A 241 10.71 6.73 14.13
C ALA A 241 10.53 6.40 12.62
N CYS A 242 9.65 7.11 11.92
CA CYS A 242 9.37 6.87 10.50
C CYS A 242 10.24 7.75 9.60
N GLN A 243 10.69 7.23 8.46
CA GLN A 243 11.41 7.98 7.42
C GLN A 243 10.62 8.01 6.13
N ASN A 244 10.56 9.18 5.46
CA ASN A 244 9.83 9.36 4.20
C ASN A 244 8.37 8.85 4.22
N LEU A 245 7.64 9.04 5.33
CA LEU A 245 6.22 8.69 5.38
C LEU A 245 5.40 9.77 4.67
N THR A 246 4.58 9.37 3.71
CA THR A 246 3.69 10.27 2.96
C THR A 246 2.23 9.90 3.21
N LEU A 247 1.41 10.87 3.61
CA LEU A 247 -0.03 10.75 3.75
C LEU A 247 -0.68 11.63 2.67
N ARG A 248 -1.54 11.07 1.83
CA ARG A 248 -2.11 11.80 0.69
C ARG A 248 -3.59 11.59 0.50
N GLY A 249 -4.34 12.68 0.32
CA GLY A 249 -5.77 12.61 -0.04
C GLY A 249 -6.63 11.98 1.06
N LEU A 250 -6.21 12.08 2.32
CA LEU A 250 -6.88 11.46 3.46
C LEU A 250 -7.69 12.51 4.22
N THR A 251 -8.94 12.19 4.55
CA THR A 251 -9.66 12.89 5.61
C THR A 251 -9.38 12.14 6.92
N MET A 252 -8.86 12.79 7.95
CA MET A 252 -8.47 12.12 9.21
C MET A 252 -9.07 12.88 10.38
N GLY A 253 -9.84 12.20 11.22
CA GLY A 253 -10.51 12.92 12.30
C GLY A 253 -11.50 12.17 13.16
N HIS A 254 -11.89 12.83 14.24
CA HIS A 254 -12.85 12.31 15.22
C HIS A 254 -14.28 12.71 14.84
N GLU A 255 -15.20 11.73 14.72
CA GLU A 255 -16.65 11.98 14.63
C GLU A 255 -17.32 11.85 16.01
N LEU A 256 -16.70 12.41 17.06
CA LEU A 256 -17.28 12.34 18.39
C LEU A 256 -18.37 13.41 18.53
N GLY A 257 -19.58 12.99 18.95
CA GLY A 257 -20.65 13.91 19.34
C GLY A 257 -20.23 14.75 20.55
N SER A 258 -20.90 15.88 20.75
CA SER A 258 -20.61 16.93 21.75
C SER A 258 -20.60 16.52 23.24
N GLU A 259 -20.59 15.22 23.56
CA GLU A 259 -20.75 14.68 24.92
C GLU A 259 -19.53 13.88 25.42
N ILE A 260 -18.51 13.65 24.59
CA ILE A 260 -17.34 12.85 25.00
C ILE A 260 -16.24 13.79 25.53
N MET A 261 -16.26 14.01 26.85
CA MET A 261 -15.09 14.50 27.58
C MET A 261 -14.04 13.38 27.62
N GLY A 262 -13.09 13.38 26.70
CA GLY A 262 -12.14 12.27 26.63
C GLY A 262 -10.88 12.47 25.78
N CYS A 263 -10.94 13.19 24.65
CA CYS A 263 -9.77 13.28 23.77
C CYS A 263 -8.71 14.21 24.38
N SER A 264 -7.68 13.63 25.01
CA SER A 264 -6.71 14.36 25.81
C SER A 264 -5.46 14.80 25.06
N ILE A 265 -5.27 14.37 23.80
CA ILE A 265 -4.04 14.67 23.05
C ILE A 265 -4.34 15.34 21.71
N GLY A 266 -4.89 14.67 20.69
CA GLY A 266 -5.11 15.31 19.40
C GLY A 266 -5.46 14.40 18.22
N VAL A 267 -5.33 14.88 16.97
CA VAL A 267 -5.55 14.02 15.79
C VAL A 267 -4.27 13.29 15.38
N LEU A 268 -3.14 14.00 15.42
CA LEU A 268 -1.83 13.52 14.96
C LEU A 268 -0.77 13.70 16.05
N TRP A 269 -0.04 12.62 16.34
CA TRP A 269 1.16 12.64 17.19
C TRP A 269 2.37 12.17 16.41
N ILE A 270 3.38 13.02 16.22
CA ILE A 270 4.56 12.72 15.42
C ILE A 270 5.83 12.85 16.26
N GLU A 271 6.62 11.80 16.33
CA GLU A 271 7.86 11.77 17.11
C GLU A 271 9.01 11.17 16.29
N SER A 272 10.18 11.82 16.32
CA SER A 272 11.41 11.34 15.68
C SER A 272 11.22 10.90 14.22
N SER A 273 10.38 11.60 13.46
CA SER A 273 9.91 11.13 12.14
C SER A 273 10.05 12.19 11.04
N GLN A 274 10.07 11.72 9.78
CA GLN A 274 9.93 12.55 8.59
C GLN A 274 8.60 12.23 7.90
N VAL A 275 7.69 13.21 7.89
CA VAL A 275 6.30 13.04 7.43
C VAL A 275 5.94 14.13 6.42
N SER A 276 5.36 13.74 5.30
CA SER A 276 4.75 14.63 4.31
C SER A 276 3.25 14.39 4.23
N MET A 277 2.46 15.45 4.27
CA MET A 277 1.00 15.43 4.11
C MET A 277 0.62 16.26 2.90
N MET A 278 -0.12 15.68 1.97
CA MET A 278 -0.53 16.34 0.72
C MET A 278 -2.03 16.17 0.50
N ASP A 279 -2.74 17.26 0.27
CA ASP A 279 -4.18 17.23 -0.05
C ASP A 279 -5.04 16.54 1.04
N CYS A 280 -4.66 16.69 2.32
CA CYS A 280 -5.37 16.07 3.44
C CYS A 280 -6.43 17.00 4.07
N ASP A 281 -7.42 16.43 4.75
CA ASP A 281 -8.39 17.16 5.59
C ASP A 281 -8.37 16.59 7.02
N ILE A 282 -7.73 17.31 7.93
CA ILE A 282 -7.57 16.94 9.32
C ILE A 282 -8.63 17.66 10.14
N PHE A 283 -9.46 16.91 10.86
CA PHE A 283 -10.57 17.48 11.62
C PHE A 283 -10.79 16.80 12.99
N GLY A 284 -11.39 17.51 13.94
CA GLY A 284 -11.98 16.87 15.14
C GLY A 284 -11.39 17.27 16.50
N CYS A 285 -12.03 16.74 17.55
CA CYS A 285 -11.87 17.09 18.96
C CYS A 285 -10.54 16.60 19.57
N GLY A 286 -9.92 17.39 20.46
CA GLY A 286 -8.68 17.08 21.20
C GLY A 286 -7.99 18.32 21.83
N LEU A 287 -7.07 18.14 22.79
CA LEU A 287 -6.28 19.26 23.37
C LEU A 287 -5.34 19.94 22.33
N GLN A 288 -4.91 19.23 21.30
CA GLN A 288 -4.04 19.75 20.23
C GLN A 288 -4.54 19.20 18.89
N GLY A 289 -4.54 20.00 17.82
CA GLY A 289 -4.83 19.48 16.48
C GLY A 289 -3.72 18.54 16.01
N PHE A 290 -2.48 18.96 16.26
CA PHE A 290 -1.28 18.29 15.80
C PHE A 290 -0.11 18.50 16.78
N PHE A 291 0.63 17.43 17.08
CA PHE A 291 1.85 17.45 17.89
C PHE A 291 3.06 16.92 17.11
N ALA A 292 4.20 17.63 17.17
CA ALA A 292 5.47 17.18 16.60
C ALA A 292 6.65 17.32 17.55
N MET A 293 7.42 16.25 17.74
CA MET A 293 8.65 16.25 18.53
C MET A 293 9.80 15.65 17.74
N ASP A 294 10.94 16.36 17.71
CA ASP A 294 12.18 15.93 17.03
C ASP A 294 11.95 15.44 15.60
N SER A 295 11.06 16.11 14.86
CA SER A 295 10.51 15.63 13.58
C SER A 295 10.65 16.65 12.45
N GLN A 296 10.60 16.16 11.22
CA GLN A 296 10.46 16.96 9.99
C GLN A 296 9.07 16.73 9.41
N VAL A 297 8.27 17.78 9.36
CA VAL A 297 6.88 17.73 8.90
C VAL A 297 6.71 18.70 7.74
N TYR A 298 6.21 18.20 6.63
CA TYR A 298 5.79 19.01 5.49
C TYR A 298 4.30 18.80 5.25
N ALA A 299 3.53 19.88 5.16
CA ALA A 299 2.12 19.85 4.85
C ALA A 299 1.84 20.78 3.68
N GLN A 300 1.18 20.26 2.64
CA GLN A 300 0.82 21.00 1.46
C GLN A 300 -0.65 20.82 1.12
N ASP A 301 -1.31 21.92 0.75
CA ASP A 301 -2.71 21.94 0.28
C ASP A 301 -3.64 21.19 1.26
N THR A 302 -3.30 21.24 2.55
CA THR A 302 -3.95 20.48 3.63
C THR A 302 -4.85 21.39 4.45
N ILE A 303 -6.03 20.89 4.82
CA ILE A 303 -7.01 21.57 5.66
C ILE A 303 -6.85 21.06 7.10
N ILE A 304 -6.80 21.96 8.07
CA ILE A 304 -6.79 21.68 9.50
C ILE A 304 -7.93 22.46 10.13
N ARG A 305 -8.96 21.77 10.60
CA ARG A 305 -10.19 22.43 11.05
C ARG A 305 -10.84 21.80 12.27
N ASP A 306 -11.65 22.61 12.94
CA ASP A 306 -12.50 22.16 14.05
C ASP A 306 -11.70 21.47 15.18
N CYS A 307 -10.45 21.86 15.42
CA CYS A 307 -9.65 21.38 16.55
C CYS A 307 -10.05 22.14 17.84
N SER A 308 -10.24 21.44 18.97
CA SER A 308 -10.87 22.05 20.16
C SER A 308 -10.00 23.07 20.89
N TYR A 309 -8.69 22.86 21.02
CA TYR A 309 -7.81 23.67 21.89
C TYR A 309 -6.67 24.38 21.16
N ASN A 310 -5.69 23.69 20.59
CA ASN A 310 -4.58 24.33 19.87
C ASN A 310 -4.50 23.75 18.44
N ILE A 311 -3.89 24.46 17.49
CA ILE A 311 -3.69 23.96 16.11
C ILE A 311 -2.45 23.08 16.07
N LEU A 312 -1.31 23.61 16.53
CA LEU A 312 0.00 22.98 16.43
C LEU A 312 0.84 23.23 17.69
N GLU A 313 1.44 22.17 18.20
CA GLU A 313 2.53 22.20 19.16
C GLU A 313 3.74 21.45 18.60
N ALA A 314 4.89 22.10 18.55
CA ALA A 314 6.12 21.51 18.04
C ALA A 314 7.35 21.81 18.90
N SER A 315 8.21 20.81 19.12
CA SER A 315 9.49 20.92 19.84
C SER A 315 10.59 20.18 19.09
N GLY A 316 11.80 20.74 19.00
CA GLY A 316 12.95 20.14 18.30
C GLY A 316 12.68 19.86 16.82
N SER A 317 11.66 20.49 16.22
CA SER A 317 11.09 20.07 14.94
C SER A 317 11.20 21.14 13.85
N VAL A 318 11.18 20.71 12.60
CA VAL A 318 10.98 21.59 11.44
C VAL A 318 9.61 21.29 10.85
N VAL A 319 8.73 22.29 10.80
CA VAL A 319 7.37 22.15 10.31
C VAL A 319 7.12 23.18 9.22
N ASP A 320 6.85 22.74 8.00
CA ASP A 320 6.61 23.59 6.85
C ASP A 320 5.18 23.38 6.34
N PHE A 321 4.39 24.45 6.31
CA PHE A 321 3.06 24.48 5.72
C PHE A 321 3.06 25.33 4.45
N LEU A 322 2.57 24.75 3.36
CA LEU A 322 2.39 25.41 2.07
C LEU A 322 0.92 25.37 1.66
N ASN A 323 0.32 26.53 1.42
CA ASN A 323 -1.07 26.67 0.96
C ASN A 323 -2.11 25.94 1.83
N CYS A 324 -1.82 25.76 3.12
CA CYS A 324 -2.72 25.07 4.04
C CYS A 324 -3.84 25.99 4.53
N THR A 325 -4.99 25.42 4.87
CA THR A 325 -6.14 26.16 5.42
C THR A 325 -6.40 25.75 6.85
N PHE A 326 -6.42 26.72 7.76
CA PHE A 326 -6.72 26.56 9.18
C PHE A 326 -8.07 27.21 9.47
N SER A 327 -9.09 26.43 9.83
CA SER A 327 -10.45 27.00 10.02
C SER A 327 -11.25 26.45 11.20
N GLY A 328 -11.99 27.33 11.89
CA GLY A 328 -12.92 26.90 12.95
C GLY A 328 -12.27 26.31 14.21
N ASN A 329 -10.95 26.46 14.38
CA ASN A 329 -10.23 25.91 15.53
C ASN A 329 -10.54 26.70 16.82
N GLY A 330 -10.36 26.08 17.98
CA GLY A 330 -10.61 26.67 19.30
C GLY A 330 -12.08 26.69 19.69
N TYR A 331 -12.91 25.80 19.13
CA TYR A 331 -14.36 25.95 19.16
C TYR A 331 -14.98 25.82 20.57
N ASP A 332 -14.34 25.11 21.51
CA ASP A 332 -14.85 24.78 22.86
C ASP A 332 -14.46 25.78 23.98
N GLY A 333 -13.66 26.80 23.71
CA GLY A 333 -13.32 27.81 24.73
C GLY A 333 -11.97 28.49 24.53
N PRO A 334 -11.57 29.41 25.44
CA PRO A 334 -10.30 30.10 25.34
C PRO A 334 -9.16 29.11 25.55
N SER A 335 -8.33 28.94 24.52
CA SER A 335 -7.10 28.15 24.57
C SER A 335 -5.88 29.02 24.83
N ASP A 336 -4.73 28.40 25.10
CA ASP A 336 -3.51 29.12 25.41
C ASP A 336 -2.77 29.63 24.16
N TYR A 337 -2.95 28.97 23.00
CA TYR A 337 -2.35 29.38 21.73
C TYR A 337 -2.99 28.75 20.48
N GLY A 338 -2.78 29.34 19.30
CA GLY A 338 -3.03 28.72 18.01
C GLY A 338 -1.88 27.80 17.61
N ILE A 339 -0.69 28.37 17.41
CA ILE A 339 0.55 27.63 17.10
C ILE A 339 1.60 27.92 18.16
N TRP A 340 2.26 26.89 18.66
CA TRP A 340 3.39 27.00 19.57
C TRP A 340 4.64 26.30 19.04
N ALA A 341 5.74 27.06 18.98
CA ALA A 341 7.08 26.58 18.70
C ALA A 341 7.92 26.54 19.98
N GLY A 342 8.13 25.34 20.52
CA GLY A 342 9.03 25.04 21.62
C GLY A 342 10.50 25.02 21.19
N PHE A 343 11.40 24.63 22.09
CA PHE A 343 12.86 24.71 21.92
C PHE A 343 13.36 24.12 20.59
N GLY A 344 14.30 24.80 19.92
CA GLY A 344 14.93 24.31 18.68
C GLY A 344 13.98 24.14 17.48
N THR A 345 12.76 24.69 17.55
CA THR A 345 11.73 24.48 16.52
C THR A 345 11.74 25.57 15.46
N THR A 346 11.56 25.18 14.21
CA THR A 346 11.29 26.10 13.10
C THR A 346 9.96 25.78 12.46
N ILE A 347 9.05 26.75 12.44
CA ILE A 347 7.76 26.65 11.76
C ILE A 347 7.72 27.65 10.62
N ARG A 348 7.36 27.22 9.42
CA ARG A 348 7.15 28.10 8.26
C ARG A 348 5.74 27.92 7.73
N LEU A 349 5.08 29.05 7.48
CA LEU A 349 3.73 29.14 6.95
C LEU A 349 3.80 30.01 5.70
N THR A 350 3.58 29.41 4.53
CA THR A 350 3.63 30.11 3.24
C THR A 350 2.31 29.95 2.52
N GLY A 351 1.68 31.06 2.12
CA GLY A 351 0.43 31.03 1.35
C GLY A 351 -0.78 30.48 2.11
N CYS A 352 -0.70 30.34 3.44
CA CYS A 352 -1.74 29.70 4.24
C CYS A 352 -2.95 30.63 4.49
N VAL A 353 -4.11 30.04 4.72
CA VAL A 353 -5.36 30.75 5.06
C VAL A 353 -5.75 30.43 6.49
N PHE A 354 -5.98 31.45 7.31
CA PHE A 354 -6.50 31.32 8.67
C PHE A 354 -7.87 31.98 8.74
N GLN A 355 -8.91 31.19 8.99
CA GLN A 355 -10.28 31.67 9.01
C GLN A 355 -11.06 31.23 10.26
N ASP A 356 -11.75 32.17 10.91
CA ASP A 356 -12.72 31.88 11.99
C ASP A 356 -12.13 31.07 13.18
N ASN A 357 -10.82 31.20 13.44
CA ASN A 357 -10.16 30.51 14.56
C ASN A 357 -10.31 31.30 15.87
N LYS A 358 -10.69 30.63 16.95
CA LYS A 358 -10.92 31.22 18.28
C LYS A 358 -9.71 31.12 19.22
N ASN A 359 -8.73 30.29 18.90
CA ASN A 359 -7.48 30.16 19.64
C ASN A 359 -6.72 31.51 19.62
N PRO A 360 -5.81 31.82 20.55
CA PRO A 360 -5.02 33.06 20.49
C PRO A 360 -3.65 32.88 19.82
N GLY A 361 -3.26 33.76 18.90
CA GLY A 361 -1.91 34.00 18.38
C GLY A 361 -0.95 32.83 18.01
N PHE A 362 0.30 33.23 17.78
CA PHE A 362 1.47 32.37 17.57
C PHE A 362 2.49 32.62 18.68
N TYR A 363 3.05 31.55 19.23
CA TYR A 363 3.94 31.62 20.40
C TYR A 363 5.27 30.93 20.12
N THR A 364 6.34 31.50 20.65
CA THR A 364 7.69 30.92 20.64
C THR A 364 8.24 30.91 22.06
N THR A 365 9.02 29.88 22.41
CA THR A 365 9.80 29.90 23.67
C THR A 365 10.89 30.97 23.62
N TYR A 366 10.93 31.86 24.62
CA TYR A 366 11.98 32.89 24.75
C TYR A 366 13.28 32.27 25.32
N PRO A 367 14.47 32.63 24.78
CA PRO A 367 15.74 32.03 25.15
C PRO A 367 16.32 32.69 26.41
N GLU A 368 15.60 32.69 27.53
CA GLU A 368 16.16 33.23 28.78
C GLU A 368 17.25 32.30 29.37
N ASP A 369 17.26 30.98 29.03
CA ASP A 369 18.21 30.00 29.59
C ASP A 369 18.69 28.89 28.60
N TYR A 370 18.36 28.94 27.31
CA TYR A 370 18.62 27.84 26.35
C TYR A 370 19.31 28.28 25.06
N SER A 371 20.11 27.39 24.45
CA SER A 371 21.02 27.68 23.32
C SER A 371 20.40 27.63 21.92
N GLU A 372 19.14 27.20 21.80
CA GLU A 372 18.49 27.01 20.50
C GLU A 372 17.25 27.89 20.39
N GLU A 373 17.26 28.80 19.41
CA GLU A 373 16.14 29.70 19.14
C GLU A 373 15.00 28.96 18.42
N SER A 374 13.78 29.36 18.74
CA SER A 374 12.57 28.87 18.08
C SER A 374 12.00 29.96 17.18
N THR A 375 11.60 29.59 15.96
CA THR A 375 11.13 30.56 14.96
C THR A 375 9.78 30.16 14.38
N VAL A 376 8.92 31.16 14.17
CA VAL A 376 7.69 31.03 13.38
C VAL A 376 7.76 32.09 12.29
N THR A 377 7.78 31.66 11.03
CA THR A 377 7.80 32.53 9.86
C THR A 377 6.46 32.45 9.15
N VAL A 378 5.88 33.60 8.85
CA VAL A 378 4.59 33.73 8.15
C VAL A 378 4.82 34.58 6.90
N GLU A 379 4.56 34.00 5.74
CA GLU A 379 4.76 34.63 4.43
C GLU A 379 3.50 34.43 3.58
N ASP A 380 3.02 35.50 2.95
CA ASP A 380 1.87 35.50 2.03
C ASP A 380 0.59 34.83 2.57
N CYS A 381 0.40 34.81 3.89
CA CYS A 381 -0.78 34.22 4.53
C CYS A 381 -1.94 35.22 4.65
N THR A 382 -3.17 34.70 4.67
CA THR A 382 -4.39 35.49 4.84
C THR A 382 -5.09 35.16 6.16
N PHE A 383 -5.69 36.17 6.79
CA PHE A 383 -6.32 36.07 8.10
C PHE A 383 -7.69 36.75 8.06
N SER A 384 -8.75 36.04 8.48
CA SER A 384 -10.10 36.59 8.56
C SER A 384 -10.98 35.92 9.61
N GLY A 385 -11.59 36.70 10.50
CA GLY A 385 -12.49 36.18 11.53
C GLY A 385 -11.79 35.50 12.71
N ASN A 386 -10.46 35.59 12.81
CA ASN A 386 -9.71 34.98 13.91
C ASN A 386 -9.70 35.88 15.16
N ALA A 387 -9.56 35.26 16.34
CA ALA A 387 -9.48 35.98 17.61
C ALA A 387 -8.27 36.94 17.69
N TRP A 388 -7.21 36.67 16.93
CA TRP A 388 -6.01 37.50 16.85
C TRP A 388 -6.01 38.54 15.70
N ASP A 389 -7.08 38.64 14.91
CA ASP A 389 -7.13 39.60 13.79
C ASP A 389 -7.19 41.08 14.26
N GLY A 390 -7.56 41.31 15.53
CA GLY A 390 -7.71 42.64 16.11
C GLY A 390 -6.52 43.16 16.93
N GLY A 391 -5.43 42.40 17.02
CA GLY A 391 -4.28 42.66 17.91
C GLY A 391 -2.98 42.85 17.18
#